data_AF-A0A1X7SU53-F1
#
_entry.id   AF-A0A1X7SU53-F1
#
_cell.length_a   1.000
_cell.length_b   1.000
_cell.length_c   1.000
_cell.angle_alpha   90.00
_cell.angle_beta   90.00
_cell.angle_gamma   90.00
#
_symmetry.space_group_name_H-M   'P 1'
#
loop_
_entity.id
_entity.type
_entity.pdbx_description
1 polymer ?
#
loop_
_entity_poly.entity_id
_entity_poly.type
_entity_poly.pdbx_seq_one_letter_code
_entity_poly.pdbx_strand_id
1 'polypeptide(L)'
;MAANYEQFGVGNGLHVCPCATGSAQSVQLFVSDHYFCESGISDIIQYHQQLYTSDPLWDGQGCGFREAPCCNAPGIPWFHRDYGSNTTTDYIELRVCGDEGTANEDNPISYFEIYVL
;
A
#
# COMPACT_ATOMS: atom_id res chain seq x y z
N MET A 1 2.24 0.48 -7.73
CA MET A 1 1.22 1.16 -6.93
C MET A 1 1.46 0.79 -5.48
N ALA A 2 1.72 1.76 -4.62
CA ALA A 2 1.70 1.53 -3.18
C ALA A 2 0.32 1.94 -2.67
N ALA A 3 -0.31 1.13 -1.84
CA ALA A 3 -1.65 1.37 -1.31
C ALA A 3 -1.64 1.22 0.21
N ASN A 4 -2.49 1.97 0.90
CA ASN A 4 -2.84 1.70 2.28
C ASN A 4 -4.26 1.13 2.35
N TYR A 5 -4.64 0.59 3.51
CA TYR A 5 -6.05 0.32 3.80
C TYR A 5 -6.35 0.59 5.27
N GLU A 6 -7.63 0.84 5.55
CA GLU A 6 -8.14 0.97 6.89
C GLU A 6 -8.55 -0.40 7.42
N GLN A 7 -7.95 -0.87 8.51
CA GLN A 7 -8.30 -2.17 9.09
C GLN A 7 -9.68 -2.10 9.77
N PHE A 8 -10.75 -2.22 8.99
CA PHE A 8 -12.11 -2.36 9.51
C PHE A 8 -12.37 -3.79 10.00
N GLY A 9 -13.10 -3.87 11.12
CA GLY A 9 -13.44 -5.09 11.83
C GLY A 9 -13.79 -6.30 10.94
N VAL A 10 -13.41 -7.47 11.44
CA VAL A 10 -13.53 -8.78 10.80
C VAL A 10 -14.93 -9.01 10.23
N GLY A 11 -15.09 -8.83 8.93
CA GLY A 11 -16.34 -9.08 8.22
C GLY A 11 -16.14 -9.96 6.99
N ASN A 12 -15.77 -9.36 5.85
CA ASN A 12 -15.89 -10.04 4.55
C ASN A 12 -14.65 -9.91 3.64
N GLY A 13 -13.50 -9.44 4.15
CA GLY A 13 -12.28 -9.26 3.33
C GLY A 13 -12.38 -8.14 2.29
N LEU A 14 -13.35 -7.22 2.44
CA LEU A 14 -13.66 -6.16 1.46
C LEU A 14 -12.86 -4.87 1.66
N HIS A 15 -12.22 -4.66 2.81
CA HIS A 15 -11.44 -3.45 3.10
C HIS A 15 -10.07 -3.86 3.64
N VAL A 16 -9.37 -4.70 2.89
CA VAL A 16 -8.03 -5.18 3.22
C VAL A 16 -7.18 -5.25 1.96
N CYS A 17 -5.86 -5.32 2.12
CA CYS A 17 -4.95 -5.52 1.00
C CYS A 17 -5.31 -6.75 0.16
N PRO A 18 -5.11 -6.73 -1.18
CA PRO A 18 -5.29 -7.91 -2.02
C PRO A 18 -4.43 -9.10 -1.60
N CYS A 19 -3.23 -8.86 -1.06
CA CYS A 19 -2.33 -9.88 -0.52
C CYS A 19 -2.71 -10.37 0.88
N ALA A 20 -3.64 -9.71 1.58
CA ALA A 20 -3.96 -10.07 2.96
C ALA A 20 -4.67 -11.42 3.06
N THR A 21 -4.41 -12.15 4.16
CA THR A 21 -5.08 -13.42 4.45
C THR A 21 -6.60 -13.22 4.56
N GLY A 22 -7.36 -13.92 3.72
CA GLY A 22 -8.82 -13.82 3.69
C GLY A 22 -9.35 -12.60 2.92
N SER A 23 -8.51 -11.96 2.11
CA SER A 23 -8.93 -10.87 1.22
C SER A 23 -9.89 -11.36 0.13
N ALA A 24 -10.93 -10.56 -0.12
CA ALA A 24 -11.80 -10.69 -1.29
C ALA A 24 -11.43 -9.67 -2.39
N GLN A 25 -10.39 -8.86 -2.16
CA GLN A 25 -9.92 -7.85 -3.09
C GLN A 25 -9.03 -8.45 -4.17
N SER A 26 -9.09 -7.85 -5.36
CA SER A 26 -8.22 -8.20 -6.47
C SER A 26 -7.41 -6.99 -6.91
N VAL A 27 -6.19 -7.25 -7.36
CA VAL A 27 -5.34 -6.19 -7.90
C VAL A 27 -5.88 -5.75 -9.25
N GLN A 28 -5.96 -4.44 -9.48
CA GLN A 28 -6.40 -3.89 -10.75
C GLN A 28 -5.43 -4.30 -11.86
N LEU A 29 -5.96 -4.70 -13.01
CA LEU A 29 -5.16 -5.25 -14.11
C LEU A 29 -4.03 -4.33 -14.60
N PHE A 30 -4.23 -3.01 -14.56
CA PHE A 30 -3.21 -2.05 -14.98
C PHE A 30 -2.05 -1.91 -13.98
N VAL A 31 -2.23 -2.37 -12.74
CA VAL A 31 -1.20 -2.38 -11.68
C VAL A 31 -0.35 -3.65 -11.77
N SER A 32 -0.95 -4.77 -12.18
CA SER A 32 -0.31 -6.08 -12.22
C SER A 32 0.27 -6.47 -10.84
N ASP A 33 1.37 -7.22 -10.83
CA ASP A 33 2.19 -7.61 -9.69
C ASP A 33 3.07 -6.47 -9.13
N HIS A 34 2.94 -5.24 -9.64
CA HIS A 34 3.77 -4.11 -9.23
C HIS A 34 3.07 -3.29 -8.15
N TYR A 35 2.72 -3.92 -7.04
CA TYR A 35 2.06 -3.26 -5.94
C TYR A 35 2.58 -3.66 -4.56
N PHE A 36 2.55 -2.71 -3.63
CA PHE A 36 2.69 -2.95 -2.20
C PHE A 36 1.43 -2.45 -1.50
N CYS A 37 1.06 -3.11 -0.41
CA CYS A 37 -0.11 -2.74 0.35
C CYS A 37 0.10 -3.06 1.83
N GLU A 38 -0.25 -2.11 2.70
CA GLU A 38 -0.08 -2.23 4.15
C GLU A 38 -1.00 -1.24 4.87
N SER A 39 -1.47 -1.55 6.08
CA SER A 39 -2.09 -0.57 6.98
C SER A 39 -1.04 -0.05 7.97
N GLY A 40 -1.18 1.20 8.41
CA GLY A 40 -0.30 1.75 9.44
C GLY A 40 -0.67 1.27 10.85
N ILE A 41 -1.30 0.11 10.97
CA ILE A 41 -1.83 -0.41 12.22
C ILE A 41 -1.68 -1.94 12.32
N SER A 42 -0.56 -2.35 12.90
CA SER A 42 -0.22 -3.75 13.18
C SER A 42 -1.22 -4.57 14.02
N ASP A 43 -1.90 -3.98 15.02
CA ASP A 43 -2.39 -4.76 16.19
C ASP A 43 -3.82 -4.44 16.65
N ILE A 44 -4.55 -3.55 15.97
CA ILE A 44 -5.85 -3.10 16.47
C ILE A 44 -6.95 -3.31 15.42
N ILE A 45 -7.90 -4.19 15.77
CA ILE A 45 -9.15 -4.43 15.02
C ILE A 45 -10.11 -3.21 15.10
N GLN A 46 -9.66 -2.08 15.66
CA GLN A 46 -10.46 -0.88 15.84
C GLN A 46 -9.92 0.26 14.99
N TYR A 47 -10.75 0.64 14.03
CA TYR A 47 -10.63 1.86 13.26
C TYR A 47 -10.66 3.10 14.17
N HIS A 48 -9.72 4.01 13.93
CA HIS A 48 -9.71 5.35 14.50
C HIS A 48 -9.33 6.36 13.42
N GLN A 49 -9.96 7.53 13.45
CA GLN A 49 -9.64 8.68 12.58
C GLN A 49 -8.38 9.39 13.08
N GLN A 50 -7.22 8.75 12.89
CA GLN A 50 -5.92 9.31 13.23
C GLN A 50 -4.81 8.82 12.29
N LEU A 51 -3.80 9.65 12.10
CA LEU A 51 -2.58 9.28 11.41
C LEU A 51 -1.64 8.48 12.34
N TYR A 52 -1.36 7.24 11.97
CA TYR A 52 -0.40 6.39 12.69
C TYR A 52 1.00 6.57 12.12
N THR A 53 1.83 7.39 12.77
CA THR A 53 3.21 7.66 12.31
C THR A 53 4.25 6.69 12.88
N SER A 54 3.87 5.83 13.82
CA SER A 54 4.78 4.85 14.45
C SER A 54 5.00 3.59 13.63
N ASP A 55 4.20 3.41 12.57
CA ASP A 55 4.16 2.22 11.73
C ASP A 55 4.30 2.66 10.26
N PRO A 56 5.53 2.90 9.78
CA PRO A 56 5.76 3.37 8.42
C PRO A 56 5.29 2.36 7.38
N LEU A 57 4.51 2.82 6.41
CA LEU A 57 3.98 1.94 5.37
C LEU A 57 5.08 1.44 4.42
N TRP A 58 4.92 0.18 4.00
CA TRP A 58 5.67 -0.54 2.97
C TRP A 58 7.13 -0.85 3.33
N ASP A 59 7.48 -0.81 4.61
CA ASP A 59 8.82 -1.12 5.11
C ASP A 59 9.00 -2.61 5.47
N GLY A 60 7.90 -3.39 5.44
CA GLY A 60 7.89 -4.81 5.76
C GLY A 60 8.00 -5.11 7.25
N GLN A 61 7.77 -4.12 8.10
CA GLN A 61 7.72 -4.21 9.56
C GLN A 61 6.33 -3.80 10.05
N GLY A 62 6.02 -4.06 11.33
CA GLY A 62 4.72 -3.63 11.88
C GLY A 62 3.51 -4.31 11.24
N CYS A 63 3.70 -5.48 10.65
CA CYS A 63 2.62 -6.12 9.92
C CYS A 63 1.69 -6.90 10.85
N GLY A 64 0.39 -6.63 10.77
CA GLY A 64 -0.59 -7.45 11.44
C GLY A 64 -0.65 -8.86 10.86
N PHE A 65 -1.24 -9.80 11.61
CA PHE A 65 -1.37 -11.20 11.19
C PHE A 65 -1.97 -11.35 9.78
N ARG A 66 -2.89 -10.47 9.39
CA ARG A 66 -3.53 -10.51 8.07
C ARG A 66 -2.61 -10.06 6.95
N GLU A 67 -1.70 -9.12 7.23
CA GLU A 67 -0.78 -8.52 6.25
C GLU A 67 0.56 -9.26 6.16
N ALA A 68 0.78 -10.28 6.98
CA ALA A 68 1.99 -11.08 6.91
C ALA A 68 2.40 -11.51 5.47
N PRO A 69 1.47 -11.86 4.55
CA PRO A 69 1.86 -12.11 3.15
C PRO A 69 2.26 -10.85 2.38
N CYS A 70 1.65 -9.69 2.68
CA CYS A 70 1.96 -8.41 2.07
C CYS A 70 3.37 -7.92 2.45
N CYS A 71 3.77 -8.12 3.70
CA CYS A 71 5.07 -7.69 4.19
C CYS A 71 6.25 -8.55 3.74
N ASN A 72 5.96 -9.68 3.11
CA ASN A 72 6.95 -10.52 2.46
C ASN A 72 6.99 -10.27 0.94
N ALA A 73 6.39 -9.18 0.44
CA ALA A 73 6.42 -8.86 -0.98
C ALA A 73 7.86 -8.56 -1.46
N PRO A 74 8.27 -9.07 -2.63
CA PRO A 74 9.57 -8.75 -3.19
C PRO A 74 9.74 -7.25 -3.45
N GLY A 75 10.85 -6.65 -3.03
CA GLY A 75 11.19 -5.25 -3.33
C GLY A 75 10.89 -4.23 -2.20
N ILE A 76 10.34 -4.67 -1.07
CA ILE A 76 10.31 -3.95 0.21
C ILE A 76 11.77 -3.66 0.66
N PRO A 77 12.11 -2.52 1.31
CA PRO A 77 11.26 -1.64 2.13
C PRO A 77 10.77 -0.34 1.48
N TRP A 78 10.89 -0.19 0.16
CA TRP A 78 10.38 1.00 -0.53
C TRP A 78 9.73 0.59 -1.84
N PHE A 79 8.60 1.20 -2.19
CA PHE A 79 8.05 1.01 -3.52
C PHE A 79 9.06 1.46 -4.58
N HIS A 80 9.68 0.48 -5.25
CA HIS A 80 10.63 0.71 -6.31
C HIS A 80 10.13 0.03 -7.58
N ARG A 81 10.06 0.81 -8.65
CA ARG A 81 9.68 0.34 -9.98
C ARG A 81 10.86 0.52 -10.93
N ASP A 82 11.53 -0.59 -11.22
CA ASP A 82 12.46 -0.68 -12.34
C ASP A 82 11.66 -1.00 -13.62
N TYR A 83 11.85 -0.19 -14.66
CA TYR A 83 11.23 -0.40 -15.97
C TYR A 83 12.10 -1.27 -16.91
N GLY A 84 13.30 -1.67 -16.48
CA GLY A 84 14.17 -2.64 -17.17
C GLY A 84 14.78 -2.14 -18.49
N SER A 85 14.50 -0.89 -18.88
CA SER A 85 15.00 -0.26 -20.10
C SER A 85 15.54 1.12 -19.78
N ASN A 86 16.71 1.44 -20.34
CA ASN A 86 17.31 2.78 -20.23
C ASN A 86 16.51 3.85 -21.01
N THR A 87 15.49 3.43 -21.76
CA THR A 87 14.62 4.34 -22.51
C THR A 87 13.17 3.89 -22.35
N THR A 88 12.32 4.79 -21.88
CA THR A 88 10.86 4.64 -21.96
C THR A 88 10.30 5.77 -22.80
N THR A 89 9.32 5.49 -23.65
CA THR A 89 8.50 6.51 -24.34
C THR A 89 7.22 6.80 -23.58
N ASP A 90 6.95 6.06 -22.51
CA ASP A 90 5.74 6.19 -21.72
C ASP A 90 5.87 7.37 -20.76
N TYR A 91 4.76 8.05 -20.51
CA TYR A 91 4.69 9.05 -19.46
C TYR A 91 4.79 8.37 -18.10
N ILE A 92 5.74 8.81 -17.28
CA ILE A 92 5.82 8.43 -15.87
C ILE A 92 4.91 9.37 -15.08
N GLU A 93 3.94 8.81 -14.38
CA GLU A 93 2.96 9.55 -13.60
C GLU A 93 2.92 9.01 -12.16
N LEU A 94 2.94 9.94 -11.19
CA LEU A 94 2.58 9.65 -9.81
C LEU A 94 1.11 10.06 -9.59
N ARG A 95 0.26 9.08 -9.29
CA ARG A 95 -1.13 9.32 -8.87
C ARG A 95 -1.25 9.06 -7.38
N VAL A 96 -1.78 10.04 -6.65
CA VAL A 96 -2.24 9.88 -5.27
C VAL A 96 -3.74 9.67 -5.33
N CYS A 97 -4.19 8.47 -4.99
CA CYS A 97 -5.59 8.09 -5.02
C CYS A 97 -6.13 8.02 -3.60
N GLY A 98 -7.35 8.49 -3.40
CA GLY A 98 -8.18 8.22 -2.23
C GLY A 98 -9.62 8.02 -2.71
N ASP A 99 -10.36 7.16 -2.04
CA ASP A 99 -11.79 6.94 -2.28
C ASP A 99 -12.69 7.54 -1.18
N GLU A 100 -12.08 8.07 -0.11
CA GLU A 100 -12.75 8.71 1.01
C GLU A 100 -12.51 10.23 1.11
N GLY A 101 -13.17 10.87 2.09
CA GLY A 101 -13.01 12.29 2.37
C GLY A 101 -11.71 12.63 3.10
N THR A 102 -11.46 13.93 3.33
CA THR A 102 -10.25 14.43 4.00
C THR A 102 -10.15 14.11 5.51
N ALA A 103 -11.02 13.25 6.03
CA ALA A 103 -11.13 12.95 7.46
C ALA A 103 -10.76 11.48 7.80
N ASN A 104 -10.50 10.64 6.79
CA ASN A 104 -10.35 9.20 6.96
C ASN A 104 -9.53 8.54 5.84
N GLU A 105 -8.53 9.21 5.26
CA GLU A 105 -7.56 8.59 4.34
C GLU A 105 -6.28 9.44 4.30
N ASP A 106 -5.57 9.50 5.43
CA ASP A 106 -4.34 10.29 5.53
C ASP A 106 -3.15 9.50 4.96
N ASN A 107 -2.76 9.83 3.72
CA ASN A 107 -1.61 9.24 3.01
C ASN A 107 -0.53 10.29 2.71
N PRO A 108 0.18 10.83 3.72
CA PRO A 108 1.22 11.80 3.46
C PRO A 108 2.40 11.18 2.70
N ILE A 109 2.74 11.74 1.55
CA ILE A 109 3.96 11.40 0.80
C ILE A 109 5.07 12.35 1.21
N SER A 110 6.07 11.85 1.93
CA SER A 110 7.20 12.66 2.40
C SER A 110 8.17 13.03 1.28
N TYR A 111 8.50 12.07 0.42
CA TYR A 111 9.34 12.28 -0.76
C TYR A 111 9.04 11.22 -1.82
N PHE A 112 9.32 11.56 -3.07
CA PHE A 112 9.35 10.62 -4.19
C PHE A 112 10.51 11.04 -5.10
N GLU A 113 11.12 10.05 -5.75
CA GLU A 113 12.29 10.27 -6.60
C GLU A 113 12.06 9.60 -7.94
N ILE A 114 12.44 10.30 -9.01
CA ILE A 114 12.42 9.77 -10.38
C ILE A 114 13.84 9.85 -10.90
N TYR A 115 14.44 8.69 -11.14
CA TYR A 115 15.78 8.57 -11.66
C TYR A 115 15.71 8.41 -13.18
N VAL A 116 16.34 9.33 -13.90
CA VAL A 116 16.52 9.27 -15.36
C VAL A 116 18.01 9.26 -15.65
N LEU A 117 18.48 8.24 -16.36
CA LEU A 117 19.89 8.06 -16.75
C LEU A 117 20.22 8.81 -18.04
#